data_AF-A0A5B7FCL3-F1
#
_entry.id   AF-A0A5B7FCL3-F1
#
_cell.length_a   1.000
_cell.length_b   1.000
_cell.length_c   1.000
_cell.angle_alpha   90.00
_cell.angle_beta   90.00
_cell.angle_gamma   90.00
#
_symmetry.space_group_name_H-M   'P 1'
#
loop_
_entity.id
_entity.type
_entity.pdbx_description
1 polymer ?
#
loop_
_entity_poly.entity_id
_entity_poly.type
_entity_poly.pdbx_seq_one_letter_code
_entity_poly.pdbx_strand_id
1 'polypeptide(L)'
;MTNSGSLTPNADVVWPAQWWWWERLVLGLWMLATLVLTKSYAGNLISLLAVRYVPQPFQTLQDIVDNVRVAVIAQKHSTFEQSLRVTQETQYCAHSEIFGTSNITQACQVSSAATCTYWQLLLAESEILLFFPQEVKYGVFHEIAELEDKGRLNFLTHSELAESLDTLVRAGHHVLVDLDVNHRKRMSLDFSRKGRCDFYRSRESYLPLPCSMVVQKTSPLLHGINKGCVLLRSNAATS
;
A
#
# COMPACT_ATOMS: atom_id res chain seq x y z
N MET A 1 52.90 78.24 -31.23
CA MET A 1 51.62 78.77 -31.75
C MET A 1 50.60 77.65 -31.69
N THR A 2 49.64 77.83 -30.81
CA THR A 2 48.49 76.99 -30.52
C THR A 2 47.54 76.95 -31.71
N ASN A 3 47.00 75.78 -32.04
CA ASN A 3 45.69 75.73 -32.69
C ASN A 3 44.84 74.61 -32.09
N SER A 4 44.05 75.05 -31.12
CA SER A 4 42.84 74.44 -30.60
C SER A 4 41.73 74.47 -31.67
N GLY A 5 41.25 73.30 -32.08
CA GLY A 5 40.02 73.14 -32.87
C GLY A 5 39.34 71.85 -32.42
N SER A 6 38.56 71.93 -31.34
CA SER A 6 37.09 71.99 -31.39
C SER A 6 36.46 70.60 -31.56
N LEU A 7 36.15 70.00 -30.41
CA LEU A 7 35.20 68.90 -30.26
C LEU A 7 33.88 69.32 -30.91
N THR A 8 33.45 68.64 -31.98
CA THR A 8 32.10 68.79 -32.49
C THR A 8 31.11 68.04 -31.59
N PRO A 9 29.90 68.58 -31.40
CA PRO A 9 28.94 68.07 -30.43
C PRO A 9 28.26 66.82 -30.98
N ASN A 10 27.78 66.00 -30.06
CA ASN A 10 26.95 64.82 -30.26
C ASN A 10 26.04 64.95 -31.48
N ALA A 11 26.14 63.98 -32.40
CA ALA A 11 25.16 63.84 -33.45
C ALA A 11 23.85 63.38 -32.81
N ASP A 12 22.90 64.31 -32.68
CA ASP A 12 21.56 64.03 -32.21
C ASP A 12 20.88 63.13 -33.24
N VAL A 13 20.86 61.82 -32.96
CA VAL A 13 20.13 60.85 -33.78
C VAL A 13 18.64 61.16 -33.61
N VAL A 14 18.08 61.92 -34.55
CA VAL A 14 16.65 62.23 -34.61
C VAL A 14 15.92 60.98 -35.11
N TRP A 15 15.39 60.21 -34.16
CA TRP A 15 14.58 59.04 -34.48
C TRP A 15 13.22 59.47 -35.04
N PRO A 16 12.71 58.79 -36.09
CA PRO A 16 11.37 59.08 -36.60
C PRO A 16 10.33 58.82 -35.50
N ALA A 17 9.38 59.75 -35.33
CA ALA A 17 8.32 59.68 -34.31
C ALA A 17 7.50 58.37 -34.34
N GLN A 18 7.54 57.65 -35.45
CA GLN A 18 6.91 56.34 -35.62
C GLN A 18 7.57 55.21 -34.80
N TRP A 19 8.83 55.36 -34.39
CA TRP A 19 9.56 54.37 -33.59
C TRP A 19 9.10 54.34 -32.12
N TRP A 20 8.71 55.49 -31.58
CA TRP A 20 8.30 55.65 -30.17
C TRP A 20 7.07 54.83 -29.77
N TRP A 21 6.15 54.58 -30.71
CA TRP A 21 4.97 53.76 -30.44
C TRP A 21 5.29 52.27 -30.34
N TRP A 22 6.28 51.79 -31.11
CA TRP A 22 6.74 50.41 -31.06
C TRP A 22 7.38 50.05 -29.72
N GLU A 23 8.15 50.97 -29.12
CA GLU A 23 8.75 50.77 -27.80
C GLU A 23 7.69 50.48 -26.72
N ARG A 24 6.56 51.18 -26.78
CA ARG A 24 5.45 51.00 -25.84
C ARG A 24 4.74 49.66 -26.03
N LEU A 25 4.59 49.20 -27.27
CA LEU A 25 4.02 47.88 -27.55
C LEU A 25 4.93 46.75 -27.06
N VAL A 26 6.24 46.88 -27.29
CA VAL A 26 7.24 45.90 -26.81
C VAL A 26 7.24 45.85 -25.28
N LEU A 27 7.24 46.99 -24.60
CA LEU A 27 7.17 47.04 -23.13
C LEU A 27 5.85 46.49 -22.60
N GLY A 28 4.72 46.80 -23.25
CA GLY A 28 3.40 46.27 -22.86
C GLY A 28 3.32 44.75 -22.99
N LEU A 29 3.78 44.21 -24.13
CA LEU A 29 3.85 42.77 -24.36
C LEU A 29 4.82 42.10 -23.40
N TRP A 30 5.97 42.72 -23.10
CA TRP A 30 6.94 42.23 -22.13
C TRP A 30 6.37 42.19 -20.71
N MET A 31 5.67 43.25 -20.29
CA MET A 31 4.99 43.30 -19.00
C MET A 31 3.89 42.24 -18.90
N LEU A 32 3.14 41.99 -19.98
CA LEU A 32 2.14 40.93 -20.02
C LEU A 32 2.78 39.54 -19.93
N ALA A 33 3.85 39.30 -20.68
CA ALA A 33 4.58 38.03 -20.68
C ALA A 33 5.17 37.73 -19.29
N THR A 34 5.80 38.72 -18.64
CA THR A 34 6.35 38.55 -17.28
C THR A 34 5.27 38.34 -16.23
N LEU A 35 4.10 38.98 -16.37
CA LEU A 35 2.94 38.75 -15.51
C LEU A 35 2.42 37.32 -15.63
N VAL A 36 2.24 36.82 -16.86
CA VAL A 36 1.78 35.45 -17.11
C VAL A 36 2.79 34.42 -16.59
N LEU A 37 4.08 34.62 -16.85
CA LEU A 37 5.16 33.75 -16.35
C LEU A 37 5.20 33.72 -14.82
N THR A 38 5.12 34.87 -14.17
CA THR A 38 5.12 34.96 -12.70
C THR A 38 3.91 34.27 -12.08
N LYS A 39 2.72 34.46 -12.66
CA LYS A 39 1.48 33.81 -12.20
C LYS A 39 1.53 32.29 -12.41
N SER A 40 2.04 31.83 -13.55
CA SER A 40 2.20 30.41 -13.85
C SER A 40 3.19 29.74 -12.88
N TYR A 41 4.33 30.38 -12.66
CA TYR A 41 5.35 29.87 -11.74
C TYR A 41 4.83 29.80 -10.29
N ALA A 42 4.15 30.85 -9.82
CA ALA A 42 3.54 30.86 -8.49
C ALA A 42 2.50 29.74 -8.32
N GLY A 43 1.69 29.48 -9.34
CA GLY A 43 0.72 28.38 -9.33
C GLY A 43 1.38 27.00 -9.21
N ASN A 44 2.41 26.74 -10.02
CA ASN A 44 3.14 25.48 -9.96
C ASN A 44 3.88 25.30 -8.63
N LEU A 45 4.50 26.36 -8.12
CA LEU A 45 5.21 26.35 -6.84
C LEU A 45 4.24 26.04 -5.68
N ILE A 46 3.06 26.66 -5.65
CA ILE A 46 2.04 26.36 -4.63
C ILE A 46 1.57 24.91 -4.74
N SER A 47 1.38 24.39 -5.96
CA SER A 47 0.99 22.98 -6.14
C SER A 47 2.04 22.01 -5.61
N LEU A 48 3.33 22.26 -5.88
CA LEU A 48 4.42 21.43 -5.37
C LEU A 48 4.59 21.52 -3.85
N LEU A 49 4.42 22.72 -3.27
CA LEU A 49 4.50 22.91 -1.82
C LEU A 49 3.27 22.38 -1.07
N ALA A 50 2.12 22.25 -1.74
CA ALA A 50 0.91 21.67 -1.15
C ALA A 50 1.03 20.16 -0.96
N VAL A 51 1.74 19.45 -1.85
CA VAL A 51 1.95 18.01 -1.73
C VAL A 51 3.11 17.73 -0.80
N ARG A 52 2.79 17.41 0.46
CA ARG A 52 3.78 16.81 1.37
C ARG A 52 4.01 15.36 0.96
N TYR A 53 5.09 15.12 0.21
CA TYR A 53 5.55 13.76 -0.04
C TYR A 53 6.15 13.20 1.26
N VAL A 54 5.47 12.21 1.85
CA VAL A 54 6.02 11.44 2.97
C VAL A 54 6.62 10.17 2.35
N PRO A 55 7.96 10.05 2.26
CA PRO A 55 8.59 8.82 1.77
C PRO A 55 8.22 7.69 2.72
N GLN A 56 7.60 6.65 2.18
CA GLN A 56 7.26 5.44 2.91
C GLN A 56 8.21 4.34 2.43
N PRO A 57 9.24 3.96 3.21
CA PRO A 57 10.36 3.14 2.75
C PRO A 57 9.97 1.69 2.42
N PHE A 58 8.89 1.18 3.02
CA PHE A 58 8.43 -0.19 2.81
C PHE A 58 7.00 -0.16 2.27
N GLN A 59 6.82 -0.58 1.01
CA GLN A 59 5.51 -0.68 0.36
C GLN A 59 5.10 -2.11 0.07
N THR A 60 6.09 -2.94 -0.25
CA THR A 60 5.91 -4.33 -0.64
C THR A 60 6.55 -5.24 0.40
N LEU A 61 6.12 -6.50 0.43
CA LEU A 61 6.80 -7.52 1.22
C LEU A 61 8.24 -7.77 0.73
N GLN A 62 8.49 -7.58 -0.58
CA GLN A 62 9.82 -7.72 -1.16
C GLN A 62 10.80 -6.70 -0.56
N ASP A 63 10.35 -5.44 -0.37
CA ASP A 63 11.18 -4.40 0.25
C ASP A 63 11.67 -4.82 1.66
N ILE A 64 10.87 -5.61 2.38
CA ILE A 64 11.20 -6.09 3.72
C ILE A 64 12.21 -7.25 3.66
N VAL A 65 12.02 -8.16 2.71
CA VAL A 65 12.96 -9.27 2.48
C VAL A 65 14.34 -8.73 2.11
N ASP A 66 14.39 -7.78 1.16
CA ASP A 66 15.62 -7.19 0.63
C ASP A 66 16.41 -6.40 1.71
N ASN A 67 15.71 -5.82 2.68
CA ASN A 67 16.33 -4.99 3.73
C ASN A 67 16.76 -5.81 4.96
N VAL A 68 18.02 -6.25 4.99
CA VAL A 68 18.60 -7.08 6.08
C VAL A 68 18.48 -6.49 7.50
N ARG A 69 18.38 -5.16 7.63
CA ARG A 69 18.39 -4.46 8.94
C ARG A 69 17.05 -4.45 9.67
N VAL A 70 15.96 -4.78 8.98
CA VAL A 70 14.61 -4.68 9.53
C VAL A 70 14.10 -6.08 9.86
N ALA A 71 13.54 -6.22 11.04
CA ALA A 71 12.90 -7.46 11.48
C ALA A 71 11.38 -7.36 11.34
N VAL A 72 10.73 -8.49 11.12
CA VAL A 72 9.29 -8.63 10.98
C VAL A 72 8.71 -9.15 12.27
N ILE A 73 7.63 -8.52 12.72
CA ILE A 73 6.85 -8.96 13.85
C ILE A 73 5.48 -9.38 13.33
N ALA A 74 5.05 -10.59 13.68
CA ALA A 74 3.72 -11.10 13.38
C ALA A 74 3.01 -11.55 14.65
N GLN A 75 1.68 -11.58 14.62
CA GLN A 75 0.91 -12.12 15.73
C GLN A 75 1.05 -13.64 15.82
N LYS A 76 1.37 -14.13 17.02
CA LYS A 76 1.40 -15.56 17.34
C LYS A 76 0.00 -16.19 17.31
N HIS A 77 -0.08 -17.41 16.82
CA HIS A 77 -1.29 -18.18 16.53
C HIS A 77 -2.26 -17.49 15.56
N SER A 78 -1.73 -16.67 14.64
CA SER A 78 -2.52 -16.07 13.58
C SER A 78 -2.64 -16.99 12.37
N THR A 79 -3.65 -16.74 11.52
CA THR A 79 -3.77 -17.40 10.22
C THR A 79 -2.57 -17.12 9.32
N PHE A 80 -1.90 -15.98 9.51
CA PHE A 80 -0.66 -15.65 8.84
C PHE A 80 0.48 -16.58 9.25
N GLU A 81 0.70 -16.80 10.56
CA GLU A 81 1.66 -17.78 11.05
C GLU A 81 1.37 -19.18 10.51
N GLN A 82 0.10 -19.60 10.52
CA GLN A 82 -0.29 -20.89 9.98
C GLN A 82 -0.01 -21.01 8.48
N SER A 83 -0.23 -19.94 7.72
CA SER A 83 0.08 -19.90 6.28
C SER A 83 1.58 -20.00 6.02
N LEU A 84 2.41 -19.35 6.84
CA LEU A 84 3.88 -19.46 6.75
C LEU A 84 4.38 -20.86 7.11
N ARG A 85 3.84 -21.47 8.16
CA ARG A 85 4.20 -22.85 8.55
C ARG A 85 3.85 -23.85 7.46
N VAL A 86 2.69 -23.72 6.81
CA VAL A 86 2.28 -24.55 5.67
C VAL A 86 3.25 -24.39 4.49
N THR A 87 3.85 -23.21 4.28
CA THR A 87 4.87 -23.04 3.23
C THR A 87 6.23 -23.67 3.57
N GLN A 88 6.53 -23.89 4.84
CA GLN A 88 7.81 -24.45 5.30
C GLN A 88 7.77 -25.99 5.40
N GLU A 89 6.62 -26.56 5.80
CA GLU A 89 6.38 -28.00 5.75
C GLU A 89 6.10 -28.45 4.32
N THR A 90 7.16 -28.59 3.52
CA THR A 90 7.14 -29.66 2.52
C THR A 90 6.89 -30.97 3.27
N GLN A 91 5.83 -31.70 2.89
CA GLN A 91 5.58 -33.09 3.28
C GLN A 91 4.66 -33.38 4.47
N TYR A 92 3.59 -32.63 4.73
CA TYR A 92 2.38 -33.25 5.31
C TYR A 92 1.10 -32.70 4.69
N CYS A 93 0.40 -33.61 4.02
CA CYS A 93 -0.84 -33.38 3.29
C CYS A 93 -1.92 -32.72 4.14
N ALA A 94 -2.82 -32.04 3.42
CA ALA A 94 -4.19 -31.72 3.79
C ALA A 94 -4.72 -32.54 4.99
N HIS A 95 -4.78 -31.91 6.16
CA HIS A 95 -5.69 -32.36 7.21
C HIS A 95 -7.09 -31.82 6.87
N SER A 96 -7.72 -32.40 5.85
CA SER A 96 -9.14 -32.22 5.57
C SER A 96 -9.96 -33.03 6.58
N GLU A 97 -9.93 -32.63 7.84
CA GLU A 97 -10.87 -33.09 8.87
C GLU A 97 -11.42 -31.90 9.66
N ILE A 98 -11.97 -30.91 8.96
CA ILE A 98 -12.95 -29.97 9.57
C ILE A 98 -14.25 -29.89 8.75
N PHE A 99 -14.23 -30.29 7.47
CA PHE A 99 -15.44 -30.50 6.69
C PHE A 99 -15.60 -31.98 6.33
N GLY A 100 -16.22 -32.75 7.23
CA GLY A 100 -16.76 -34.06 6.90
C GLY A 100 -17.77 -33.93 5.75
N THR A 101 -17.32 -34.24 4.55
CA THR A 101 -18.12 -34.40 3.35
C THR A 101 -18.94 -35.69 3.49
N SER A 102 -20.17 -35.68 3.01
CA SER A 102 -20.77 -36.91 2.51
C SER A 102 -20.75 -36.81 0.99
N ASN A 103 -19.92 -37.66 0.39
CA ASN A 103 -19.78 -37.94 -1.05
C ASN A 103 -19.05 -36.93 -1.92
N ILE A 104 -17.71 -36.85 -1.81
CA ILE A 104 -16.81 -36.81 -2.98
C ILE A 104 -15.52 -37.55 -2.63
N THR A 105 -15.48 -38.85 -2.87
CA THR A 105 -14.24 -39.64 -2.99
C THR A 105 -13.93 -39.80 -4.47
N GLN A 106 -13.06 -38.95 -5.03
CA GLN A 106 -12.02 -39.35 -5.98
C GLN A 106 -11.22 -38.15 -6.51
N ALA A 107 -9.95 -38.42 -6.75
CA ALA A 107 -8.99 -37.67 -7.57
C ALA A 107 -8.23 -36.52 -6.88
N CYS A 108 -7.16 -36.90 -6.18
CA CYS A 108 -5.87 -36.26 -6.39
C CYS A 108 -4.76 -37.32 -6.22
N GLN A 109 -4.52 -38.09 -7.29
CA GLN A 109 -3.21 -38.71 -7.51
C GLN A 109 -2.52 -37.94 -8.66
N VAL A 110 -1.34 -37.42 -8.34
CA VAL A 110 -0.14 -37.27 -9.17
C VAL A 110 -0.35 -36.98 -10.66
N SER A 111 0.02 -35.78 -11.13
CA SER A 111 0.94 -35.68 -12.28
C SER A 111 1.51 -34.28 -12.47
N SER A 112 2.76 -34.31 -12.89
CA SER A 112 3.63 -33.24 -13.37
C SER A 112 3.04 -32.33 -14.43
N ALA A 113 3.51 -31.08 -14.39
CA ALA A 113 3.80 -30.20 -15.52
C ALA A 113 2.66 -29.82 -16.49
N ALA A 114 2.49 -28.50 -16.58
CA ALA A 114 1.92 -27.75 -17.68
C ALA A 114 0.40 -27.87 -17.90
N THR A 115 -0.21 -26.71 -18.19
CA THR A 115 -1.61 -26.49 -18.62
C THR A 115 -2.66 -26.45 -17.52
N CYS A 116 -2.76 -25.30 -16.85
CA CYS A 116 -4.01 -24.85 -16.24
C CYS A 116 -4.31 -23.42 -16.71
N THR A 117 -4.50 -23.27 -18.01
CA THR A 117 -5.20 -22.14 -18.62
C THR A 117 -6.61 -22.64 -18.96
N TYR A 118 -7.63 -21.89 -18.54
CA TYR A 118 -9.05 -22.10 -18.87
C TYR A 118 -9.76 -23.31 -18.22
N TRP A 119 -10.26 -23.14 -16.99
CA TRP A 119 -11.57 -23.67 -16.57
C TRP A 119 -12.18 -22.63 -15.62
N GLN A 120 -12.88 -21.63 -16.18
CA GLN A 120 -14.30 -21.65 -16.51
C GLN A 120 -15.15 -21.11 -15.35
N LEU A 121 -15.53 -19.85 -15.54
CA LEU A 121 -16.56 -19.14 -14.80
C LEU A 121 -17.85 -19.95 -14.66
N LEU A 122 -18.55 -19.66 -13.56
CA LEU A 122 -19.91 -20.04 -13.20
C LEU A 122 -20.04 -21.46 -12.63
N LEU A 123 -20.12 -21.55 -11.29
CA LEU A 123 -21.37 -21.86 -10.61
C LEU A 123 -21.26 -21.63 -9.08
N ALA A 124 -22.37 -21.14 -8.54
CA ALA A 124 -22.82 -21.21 -7.16
C ALA A 124 -22.19 -20.28 -6.10
N GLU A 125 -23.08 -19.45 -5.58
CA GLU A 125 -22.93 -18.43 -4.56
C GLU A 125 -22.43 -18.99 -3.22
N SER A 126 -21.53 -18.24 -2.58
CA SER A 126 -21.17 -18.28 -1.15
C SER A 126 -20.24 -19.38 -0.62
N GLU A 127 -19.33 -19.92 -1.43
CA GLU A 127 -18.12 -20.50 -0.86
C GLU A 127 -17.05 -19.42 -0.71
N ILE A 128 -16.73 -19.10 0.55
CA ILE A 128 -15.50 -18.38 0.90
C ILE A 128 -14.38 -19.35 0.53
N LEU A 129 -13.87 -19.24 -0.69
CA LEU A 129 -12.56 -19.74 -1.05
C LEU A 129 -11.57 -19.03 -0.12
N LEU A 130 -11.31 -19.64 1.03
CA LEU A 130 -10.06 -19.44 1.74
C LEU A 130 -9.01 -19.81 0.70
N PHE A 131 -8.41 -18.78 0.09
CA PHE A 131 -7.22 -18.91 -0.72
C PHE A 131 -6.11 -19.39 0.24
N PHE A 132 -6.12 -20.68 0.53
CA PHE A 132 -4.98 -21.33 1.12
C PHE A 132 -3.91 -21.32 0.02
N PRO A 133 -2.75 -20.70 0.24
CA PRO A 133 -1.67 -20.80 -0.72
C PRO A 133 -1.36 -22.29 -0.89
N GLN A 134 -1.53 -22.81 -2.11
CA GLN A 134 -0.95 -24.10 -2.50
C GLN A 134 0.56 -24.02 -2.28
N GLU A 135 1.20 -25.14 -1.93
CA GLU A 135 2.64 -25.27 -1.68
C GLU A 135 3.49 -24.40 -2.62
N VAL A 136 3.95 -23.24 -2.15
CA VAL A 136 4.76 -22.33 -2.97
C VAL A 136 6.22 -22.56 -2.62
N LYS A 137 6.92 -23.34 -3.44
CA LYS A 137 8.38 -23.54 -3.35
C LYS A 137 9.19 -22.29 -3.72
N TYR A 138 8.52 -21.25 -4.21
CA TYR A 138 9.13 -20.01 -4.69
C TYR A 138 8.16 -18.85 -4.44
N GLY A 139 8.68 -17.68 -4.10
CA GLY A 139 7.88 -16.46 -3.97
C GLY A 139 7.91 -15.86 -2.57
N VAL A 140 7.28 -14.70 -2.46
CA VAL A 140 7.48 -13.76 -1.36
C VAL A 140 7.15 -14.35 0.02
N PHE A 141 6.14 -15.22 0.11
CA PHE A 141 5.80 -15.88 1.39
C PHE A 141 6.85 -16.91 1.84
N HIS A 142 7.47 -17.60 0.90
CA HIS A 142 8.58 -18.52 1.19
C HIS A 142 9.80 -17.73 1.69
N GLU A 143 10.13 -16.62 1.03
CA GLU A 143 11.22 -15.73 1.43
C GLU A 143 11.00 -15.13 2.83
N ILE A 144 9.75 -14.83 3.18
CA ILE A 144 9.39 -14.38 4.54
C ILE A 144 9.49 -15.51 5.56
N ALA A 145 9.08 -16.74 5.21
CA ALA A 145 9.23 -17.88 6.09
C ALA A 145 10.72 -18.14 6.40
N GLU A 146 11.62 -18.01 5.43
CA GLU A 146 13.07 -18.08 5.66
C GLU A 146 13.62 -16.99 6.61
N LEU A 147 12.91 -15.88 6.81
CA LEU A 147 13.31 -14.87 7.78
C LEU A 147 13.22 -15.39 9.22
N GLU A 148 12.41 -16.41 9.47
CA GLU A 148 12.33 -17.09 10.77
C GLU A 148 13.66 -17.78 11.10
N ASP A 149 14.20 -18.55 10.15
CA ASP A 149 15.50 -19.23 10.30
C ASP A 149 16.66 -18.23 10.49
N LYS A 150 16.52 -17.02 9.93
CA LYS A 150 17.50 -15.92 10.07
C LYS A 150 17.31 -15.12 11.38
N GLY A 151 16.35 -15.48 12.24
CA GLY A 151 16.02 -14.75 13.47
C GLY A 151 15.46 -13.35 13.23
N ARG A 152 14.96 -13.08 12.02
CA ARG A 152 14.40 -11.79 11.59
C ARG A 152 12.87 -11.77 11.64
N LEU A 153 12.20 -12.91 11.73
CA LEU A 153 10.75 -13.01 11.93
C LEU A 153 10.46 -13.47 13.36
N ASN A 154 9.72 -12.66 14.12
CA ASN A 154 9.32 -12.97 15.49
C ASN A 154 7.81 -13.01 15.64
N PHE A 155 7.29 -14.10 16.19
CA PHE A 155 5.88 -14.24 16.55
C PHE A 155 5.65 -13.79 17.99
N LEU A 156 4.95 -12.66 18.15
CA LEU A 156 4.62 -12.09 19.46
C LEU A 156 3.18 -12.39 19.85
N THR A 157 2.94 -12.59 21.14
CA THR A 157 1.57 -12.69 21.67
C THR A 157 0.83 -11.37 21.53
N HIS A 158 -0.50 -11.39 21.63
CA HIS A 158 -1.32 -10.20 21.43
C HIS A 158 -0.97 -9.04 22.38
N SER A 159 -0.58 -9.35 23.63
CA SER A 159 -0.14 -8.37 24.64
C SER A 159 1.22 -7.78 24.30
N GLU A 160 2.20 -8.62 23.95
CA GLU A 160 3.54 -8.18 23.55
C GLU A 160 3.49 -7.36 22.26
N LEU A 161 2.57 -7.69 21.35
CA LEU A 161 2.38 -6.94 20.12
C LEU A 161 1.97 -5.49 20.38
N ALA A 162 1.15 -5.24 21.41
CA ALA A 162 0.76 -3.89 21.80
C ALA A 162 1.95 -3.08 22.35
N GLU A 163 2.83 -3.72 23.12
CA GLU A 163 4.04 -3.08 23.65
C GLU A 163 5.10 -2.85 22.55
N SER A 164 5.27 -3.82 21.65
CA SER A 164 6.22 -3.75 20.54
C SER A 164 5.97 -2.58 19.58
N LEU A 165 4.73 -2.10 19.49
CA LEU A 165 4.42 -0.91 18.69
C LEU A 165 5.13 0.35 19.21
N ASP A 166 5.18 0.50 20.53
CA ASP A 166 5.76 1.68 21.17
C ASP A 166 7.29 1.61 21.29
N THR A 167 7.83 0.40 21.41
CA THR A 167 9.28 0.17 21.58
C THR A 167 9.99 -0.16 20.26
N LEU A 168 9.56 -1.21 19.56
CA LEU A 168 10.26 -1.78 18.41
C LEU A 168 9.88 -1.13 17.08
N VAL A 169 8.58 -0.96 16.83
CA VAL A 169 8.07 -0.41 15.56
C VAL A 169 8.30 1.08 15.49
N ARG A 170 8.02 1.84 16.57
CA ARG A 170 8.29 3.28 16.60
C ARG A 170 9.79 3.62 16.53
N ALA A 171 10.67 2.74 17.00
CA ALA A 171 12.11 2.90 16.82
C ALA A 171 12.56 2.73 15.35
N GLY A 172 11.72 2.16 14.49
CA GLY A 172 12.00 1.98 13.05
C GLY A 172 12.84 0.75 12.72
N HIS A 173 13.07 -0.15 13.69
CA HIS A 173 13.83 -1.39 13.46
C HIS A 173 12.95 -2.57 13.07
N HIS A 174 11.64 -2.48 13.33
CA HIS A 174 10.71 -3.58 13.11
C HIS A 174 9.49 -3.15 12.29
N VAL A 175 9.01 -4.03 11.42
CA VAL A 175 7.77 -3.88 10.68
C VAL A 175 6.74 -4.86 11.23
N LEU A 176 5.54 -4.35 11.50
CA LEU A 176 4.42 -5.15 11.96
C LEU A 176 3.63 -5.69 10.76
N VAL A 177 3.42 -7.01 10.73
CA VAL A 177 2.56 -7.70 9.77
C VAL A 177 1.37 -8.30 10.51
N ASP A 178 0.19 -7.76 10.22
CA ASP A 178 -1.10 -8.16 10.81
C ASP A 178 -2.24 -7.85 9.80
N LEU A 179 -3.47 -8.22 10.16
CA LEU A 179 -4.67 -7.93 9.40
C LEU A 179 -4.92 -6.42 9.28
N ASP A 180 -5.45 -5.98 8.14
CA ASP A 180 -5.75 -4.56 7.90
C ASP A 180 -6.67 -3.95 8.97
N VAL A 181 -7.67 -4.72 9.42
CA VAL A 181 -8.59 -4.30 10.49
C VAL A 181 -7.86 -4.06 11.81
N ASN A 182 -6.85 -4.87 12.12
CA ASN A 182 -6.06 -4.72 13.33
C ASN A 182 -5.15 -3.50 13.25
N HIS A 183 -4.51 -3.26 12.09
CA HIS A 183 -3.72 -2.06 11.85
C HIS A 183 -4.55 -0.80 12.02
N ARG A 184 -5.71 -0.69 11.35
CA ARG A 184 -6.59 0.50 11.47
C ARG A 184 -7.05 0.74 12.89
N LYS A 185 -7.45 -0.31 13.60
CA LYS A 185 -7.86 -0.22 15.00
C LYS A 185 -6.72 0.27 15.89
N ARG A 186 -5.51 -0.31 15.74
CA ARG A 186 -4.34 0.06 16.55
C ARG A 186 -3.86 1.48 16.25
N MET A 187 -3.79 1.88 14.98
CA MET A 187 -3.46 3.26 14.60
C MET A 187 -4.47 4.26 15.14
N SER A 188 -5.77 3.96 15.06
CA SER A 188 -6.84 4.81 15.61
C SER A 188 -6.75 4.93 17.14
N LEU A 189 -6.49 3.82 17.83
CA LEU A 189 -6.30 3.81 19.28
C LEU A 189 -5.03 4.57 19.69
N ASP A 190 -3.93 4.43 18.95
CA ASP A 190 -2.69 5.16 19.24
C ASP A 190 -2.87 6.67 19.02
N PHE A 191 -3.51 7.08 17.93
CA PHE A 191 -3.87 8.47 17.68
C PHE A 191 -4.79 9.02 18.77
N SER A 192 -5.81 8.26 19.18
CA SER A 192 -6.73 8.67 20.23
C SER A 192 -6.03 8.85 21.59
N ARG A 193 -4.97 8.07 21.86
CA ARG A 193 -4.21 8.12 23.11
C ARG A 193 -3.11 9.18 23.11
N LYS A 194 -2.38 9.34 22.01
CA LYS A 194 -1.16 10.16 21.93
C LYS A 194 -1.36 11.45 21.13
N GLY A 195 -2.39 11.51 20.30
CA GLY A 195 -2.65 12.64 19.38
C GLY A 195 -1.64 12.77 18.25
N ARG A 196 -0.86 11.71 17.94
CA ARG A 196 0.18 11.71 16.89
C ARG A 196 -0.09 10.66 15.83
N CYS A 197 0.36 10.94 14.60
CA CYS A 197 0.28 10.03 13.46
C CYS A 197 1.67 9.51 13.09
N ASP A 198 2.26 8.68 13.97
CA ASP A 198 3.63 8.18 13.81
C ASP A 198 3.70 6.94 12.90
N PHE A 199 2.57 6.26 12.70
CA PHE A 199 2.50 5.01 11.94
C PHE A 199 1.90 5.23 10.56
N TYR A 200 2.38 4.44 9.60
CA TYR A 200 1.82 4.36 8.26
C TYR A 200 1.54 2.90 7.90
N ARG A 201 0.59 2.70 6.98
CA ARG A 201 0.27 1.38 6.42
C ARG A 201 0.87 1.28 5.02
N SER A 202 1.41 0.11 4.67
CA SER A 202 1.78 -0.20 3.28
C SER A 202 0.58 -0.04 2.35
N ARG A 203 0.81 0.34 1.09
CA ARG A 203 -0.26 0.42 0.09
C ARG A 203 -0.69 -0.95 -0.39
N GLU A 204 0.22 -1.91 -0.44
CA GLU A 204 -0.04 -3.26 -0.88
C GLU A 204 -0.70 -4.09 0.23
N SER A 205 -1.64 -4.95 -0.16
CA SER A 205 -2.30 -5.94 0.69
C SER A 205 -2.05 -7.32 0.11
N TYR A 206 -1.54 -8.23 0.94
CA TYR A 206 -0.93 -9.48 0.45
C TYR A 206 -1.88 -10.68 0.52
N LEU A 207 -2.82 -10.68 1.46
CA LEU A 207 -3.82 -11.75 1.62
C LEU A 207 -5.20 -11.13 1.87
N PRO A 208 -6.16 -11.30 0.95
CA PRO A 208 -7.54 -10.96 1.23
C PRO A 208 -8.08 -11.98 2.24
N LEU A 209 -8.04 -11.64 3.51
CA LEU A 209 -8.58 -12.47 4.59
C LEU A 209 -9.97 -11.95 4.95
N PRO A 210 -11.06 -12.55 4.41
CA PRO A 210 -12.40 -12.17 4.78
C PRO A 210 -12.67 -12.59 6.23
N CYS A 211 -13.29 -11.69 7.00
CA CYS A 211 -13.84 -12.06 8.29
C CYS A 211 -15.14 -12.84 8.07
N SER A 212 -15.22 -14.05 8.65
CA SER A 212 -16.42 -14.88 8.62
C SER A 212 -16.91 -15.17 10.04
N MET A 213 -18.22 -15.34 10.21
CA MET A 213 -18.77 -15.90 11.44
C MET A 213 -18.71 -17.42 11.38
N VAL A 214 -18.10 -18.03 12.40
CA VAL A 214 -18.00 -19.49 12.52
C VAL A 214 -19.12 -19.96 13.44
N VAL A 215 -19.90 -20.91 12.97
CA VAL A 215 -21.01 -21.52 13.71
C VAL A 215 -20.81 -23.03 13.72
N GLN A 216 -21.34 -23.71 14.74
CA GLN A 216 -21.30 -25.17 14.79
C GLN A 216 -21.90 -25.77 13.50
N LYS A 217 -21.23 -26.79 12.97
CA LYS A 217 -21.73 -27.57 11.83
C LYS A 217 -23.17 -28.01 12.11
N THR A 218 -24.05 -27.78 11.14
CA THR A 218 -25.52 -28.03 11.21
C THR A 218 -26.33 -27.20 12.21
N SER A 219 -25.80 -26.09 12.74
CA SER A 219 -26.60 -25.19 13.56
C SER A 219 -27.73 -24.55 12.72
N PRO A 220 -28.98 -24.54 13.22
CA PRO A 220 -30.09 -23.86 12.53
C PRO A 220 -29.89 -22.34 12.43
N LEU A 221 -28.96 -21.78 13.22
CA LEU A 221 -28.64 -20.35 13.21
C LEU A 221 -27.90 -19.93 11.94
N LEU A 222 -27.24 -20.86 11.24
CA LEU A 222 -26.45 -20.56 10.04
C LEU A 222 -27.28 -19.84 8.98
N HIS A 223 -28.51 -20.29 8.75
CA HIS A 223 -29.40 -19.69 7.76
C HIS A 223 -29.82 -18.27 8.15
N GLY A 224 -30.16 -18.06 9.43
CA GLY A 224 -30.53 -16.75 9.95
C GLY A 224 -29.36 -15.75 9.90
N ILE A 225 -28.17 -16.19 10.27
CA ILE A 225 -26.95 -15.38 10.24
C ILE A 225 -26.58 -14.98 8.81
N ASN A 226 -26.58 -15.92 7.86
CA ASN A 226 -26.28 -15.63 6.46
C ASN A 226 -27.28 -14.61 5.89
N LYS A 227 -28.58 -14.78 6.16
CA LYS A 227 -29.61 -13.83 5.72
C LYS A 227 -29.38 -12.44 6.34
N GLY A 228 -29.02 -12.38 7.61
CA GLY A 228 -28.66 -11.12 8.29
C GLY A 228 -27.47 -10.42 7.64
N CYS A 229 -26.40 -11.15 7.33
CA CYS A 229 -25.23 -10.60 6.64
C CYS A 229 -25.58 -10.01 5.27
N VAL A 230 -26.39 -10.70 4.49
CA VAL A 230 -26.82 -10.23 3.16
C VAL A 230 -27.64 -8.95 3.28
N LEU A 231 -28.58 -8.89 4.22
CA LEU A 231 -29.41 -7.70 4.46
C LEU A 231 -28.59 -6.49 4.91
N LEU A 232 -27.63 -6.69 5.82
CA LEU A 232 -26.74 -5.61 6.26
C LEU A 232 -25.89 -5.08 5.11
N ARG A 233 -25.39 -5.97 4.24
CA ARG A 233 -24.62 -5.59 3.06
C ARG A 233 -25.45 -4.79 2.06
N SER A 234 -26.70 -5.20 1.80
CA SER A 234 -27.56 -4.47 0.84
C SER A 234 -27.92 -3.08 1.34
N ASN A 235 -28.24 -2.93 2.63
CA ASN A 235 -28.61 -1.63 3.20
C ASN A 235 -27.46 -0.62 3.22
N ALA A 236 -26.23 -1.12 3.43
CA ALA A 236 -25.03 -0.29 3.38
C ALA A 236 -24.69 0.17 1.94
N ALA A 237 -25.14 -0.53 0.91
CA ALA A 237 -24.92 -0.14 -0.49
C ALA A 237 -25.93 0.90 -1.00
N THR A 238 -27.06 1.09 -0.29
CA THR A 238 -28.13 2.02 -0.65
C THR A 238 -28.11 3.34 0.13
N SER A 239 -27.17 3.51 1.07
CA SER A 239 -26.98 4.75 1.86
C SER A 239 -25.76 5.52 1.37
#